data_AF-A0A4Y7IQX2-F1
#
_entry.id   AF-A0A4Y7IQX2-F1
#
_cell.length_a   1.000
_cell.length_b   1.000
_cell.length_c   1.000
_cell.angle_alpha   90.00
_cell.angle_beta   90.00
_cell.angle_gamma   90.00
#
_symmetry.space_group_name_H-M   'P 1'
#
loop_
_entity.id
_entity.type
_entity.pdbx_description
1 polymer ?
#
loop_
_entity_poly.entity_id
_entity_poly.type
_entity_poly.pdbx_seq_one_letter_code
_entity_poly.pdbx_strand_id
1 'polypeptide(L)'
;MERPFCERWKMIEEEVIEPPNLERQYIHQSRNPDYRYDLEPFRVRRKDFWLPSTITKLLQEFIPTLSHEADGLIFQGCHDPYVPRTHEGLLKWKYPPYVPRTHEGLLKWKYPEMNSMDFLFEIVDENRQLLYLYERGKKKLMDGNHVDFKNGEDPSELSGKIIECSWDSEEQVWNCMRVRVDKSTPNDINTYRKVMRSIKDNITEEVLLEDIREIVRLPMYVC
;
A
#
# COMPACT_ATOMS: atom_id res chain seq x y z
N MET A 1 15.41 19.28 -5.86
CA MET A 1 15.17 17.91 -5.35
C MET A 1 15.88 17.63 -4.03
N GLU A 2 16.96 18.35 -3.72
CA GLU A 2 17.70 18.21 -2.46
C GLU A 2 16.99 18.82 -1.24
N ARG A 3 15.98 19.67 -1.44
CA ARG A 3 15.23 20.29 -0.35
C ARG A 3 14.48 19.24 0.49
N PRO A 4 14.45 19.42 1.83
CA PRO A 4 13.65 18.61 2.74
C PRO A 4 12.17 18.54 2.36
N PHE A 5 11.49 17.47 2.76
CA PHE A 5 10.05 17.33 2.54
C PHE A 5 9.25 18.51 3.10
N CYS A 6 9.54 19.00 4.31
CA CYS A 6 8.80 20.13 4.90
C CYS A 6 8.87 21.41 4.07
N GLU A 7 10.03 21.74 3.51
CA GLU A 7 10.18 22.87 2.61
C GLU A 7 9.38 22.65 1.32
N ARG A 8 9.50 21.47 0.71
CA ARG A 8 8.76 21.15 -0.52
C ARG A 8 7.26 21.19 -0.30
N TRP A 9 6.79 20.72 0.85
CA TRP A 9 5.39 20.72 1.22
C TRP A 9 4.86 22.15 1.43
N LYS A 10 5.66 23.02 2.07
CA LYS A 10 5.36 24.44 2.23
C LYS A 10 5.32 25.17 0.88
N MET A 11 6.28 24.91 -0.01
CA MET A 11 6.30 25.50 -1.35
C MET A 11 5.05 25.13 -2.16
N ILE A 12 4.54 23.89 -2.03
CA ILE A 12 3.28 23.50 -2.69
C ILE A 12 2.12 24.37 -2.18
N GLU A 13 2.05 24.64 -0.88
CA GLU A 13 1.02 25.52 -0.33
C GLU A 13 1.12 26.93 -0.94
N GLU A 14 2.30 27.55 -0.83
CA GLU A 14 2.52 28.96 -1.21
C GLU A 14 2.47 29.18 -2.73
N GLU A 15 2.99 28.26 -3.54
CA GLU A 15 3.16 28.47 -4.98
C GLU A 15 2.02 27.84 -5.82
N VAL A 16 1.30 26.85 -5.29
CA VAL A 16 0.30 26.08 -6.06
C VAL A 16 -1.11 26.18 -5.49
N ILE A 17 -1.26 26.23 -4.17
CA ILE A 17 -2.58 26.12 -3.51
C ILE A 17 -3.15 27.48 -3.13
N GLU A 18 -2.35 28.34 -2.51
CA GLU A 18 -2.76 29.68 -2.09
C GLU A 18 -3.16 30.58 -3.27
N PRO A 19 -2.39 30.68 -4.37
CA PRO A 19 -2.72 31.59 -5.47
C PRO A 19 -4.12 31.38 -6.07
N PRO A 20 -4.54 30.15 -6.48
CA PRO A 20 -5.89 29.94 -7.01
C PRO A 20 -6.98 30.09 -5.94
N ASN A 21 -6.67 29.85 -4.66
CA ASN A 21 -7.64 30.08 -3.59
C ASN A 21 -7.92 31.57 -3.36
N LEU A 22 -6.88 32.40 -3.41
CA LEU A 22 -7.01 33.86 -3.34
C LEU A 22 -7.78 34.40 -4.54
N GLU A 23 -7.39 34.00 -5.76
CA GLU A 23 -8.08 34.41 -6.98
C GLU A 23 -9.56 33.98 -6.94
N ARG A 24 -9.86 32.75 -6.51
CA ARG A 24 -11.25 32.28 -6.31
C ARG A 24 -12.05 33.17 -5.35
N GLN A 25 -11.46 33.63 -4.25
CA GLN A 25 -12.14 34.55 -3.32
C GLN A 25 -12.45 35.90 -3.97
N TYR A 26 -11.52 36.46 -4.76
CA TYR A 26 -11.75 37.69 -5.51
C TYR A 26 -12.83 37.52 -6.59
N ILE A 27 -12.77 36.43 -7.36
CA ILE A 27 -13.72 36.11 -8.42
C ILE A 27 -15.13 35.91 -7.87
N HIS A 28 -15.28 35.26 -6.70
CA HIS A 28 -16.58 35.12 -6.03
C HIS A 28 -17.24 36.45 -5.65
N GLN A 29 -16.44 37.51 -5.43
CA GLN A 29 -16.93 38.85 -5.13
C GLN A 29 -17.16 39.70 -6.39
N SER A 30 -16.68 39.23 -7.55
CA SER A 30 -16.86 39.92 -8.83
C SER A 30 -18.25 39.69 -9.40
N ARG A 31 -18.84 40.74 -10.00
CA ARG A 31 -20.13 40.66 -10.70
C ARG A 31 -20.04 39.99 -12.07
N ASN A 32 -18.84 39.94 -12.67
CA ASN A 32 -18.61 39.31 -13.96
C ASN A 32 -17.26 38.59 -13.93
N PRO A 33 -17.22 37.28 -13.58
CA PRO A 33 -15.99 36.55 -13.44
C PRO A 33 -15.42 36.09 -14.80
N ASP A 34 -14.17 36.47 -15.10
CA ASP A 34 -13.47 36.05 -16.33
C ASP A 34 -13.03 34.57 -16.32
N TYR A 35 -13.06 33.92 -15.15
CA TYR A 35 -12.73 32.50 -14.98
C TYR A 35 -13.77 31.77 -14.11
N ARG A 36 -14.07 30.52 -14.48
CA ARG A 36 -15.13 29.70 -13.88
C ARG A 36 -14.57 28.41 -13.28
N TYR A 37 -14.15 28.48 -12.02
CA TYR A 37 -13.62 27.33 -11.27
C TYR A 37 -14.60 26.15 -11.13
N ASP A 38 -15.90 26.38 -11.29
CA ASP A 38 -16.92 25.34 -11.26
C ASP A 38 -16.93 24.45 -12.52
N LEU A 39 -16.32 24.94 -13.61
CA LEU A 39 -16.18 24.20 -14.87
C LEU A 39 -14.84 23.43 -14.96
N GLU A 40 -13.99 23.52 -13.94
CA GLU A 40 -12.74 22.74 -13.91
C GLU A 40 -13.04 21.24 -13.84
N PRO A 41 -12.32 20.40 -14.61
CA PRO A 41 -12.53 18.95 -14.61
C PRO A 41 -12.19 18.30 -13.25
N PHE A 42 -11.39 18.96 -12.42
CA PHE A 42 -11.00 18.52 -11.09
C PHE A 42 -10.59 19.69 -10.22
N ARG A 43 -10.51 19.46 -8.91
CA ARG A 43 -9.97 20.44 -7.95
C ARG A 43 -8.64 19.95 -7.39
N VAL A 44 -7.71 20.88 -7.22
CA VAL A 44 -6.43 20.64 -6.56
C VAL A 44 -6.58 20.94 -5.07
N ARG A 45 -6.10 20.04 -4.21
CA ARG A 45 -5.99 20.22 -2.76
C ARG A 45 -4.65 19.67 -2.30
N ARG A 46 -4.02 20.33 -1.32
CA ARG A 46 -2.83 19.77 -0.67
C ARG A 46 -3.25 18.61 0.25
N LYS A 47 -2.47 17.53 0.25
CA LYS A 47 -2.62 16.47 1.24
C LYS A 47 -1.98 16.92 2.56
N ASP A 48 -2.76 16.86 3.64
CA ASP A 48 -2.28 17.15 4.99
C ASP A 48 -1.41 16.02 5.54
N PHE A 49 -0.47 16.42 6.38
CA PHE A 49 0.40 15.54 7.15
C PHE A 49 0.25 15.91 8.61
N TRP A 50 0.26 14.89 9.46
CA TRP A 50 0.09 15.05 10.90
C TRP A 50 1.29 14.45 11.64
N LEU A 51 1.55 14.96 12.85
CA LEU A 51 2.61 14.42 13.70
C LEU A 51 2.28 13.00 14.15
N PRO A 52 3.28 12.14 14.40
CA PRO A 52 3.05 10.76 14.85
C PRO A 52 2.15 10.67 16.09
N SER A 53 2.23 11.64 17.01
CA SER A 53 1.39 11.73 18.21
C SER A 53 -0.12 11.78 17.94
N THR A 54 -0.54 12.09 16.71
CA THR A 54 -1.95 12.20 16.33
C THR A 54 -2.52 10.94 15.69
N ILE A 55 -1.71 9.87 15.53
CA ILE A 55 -2.09 8.70 14.74
C ILE A 55 -3.37 8.03 15.25
N THR A 56 -3.58 7.94 16.56
CA THR A 56 -4.83 7.39 17.12
C THR A 56 -6.06 8.15 16.62
N LYS A 57 -6.02 9.49 16.66
CA LYS A 57 -7.10 10.33 16.14
C LYS A 57 -7.24 10.21 14.63
N LEU A 58 -6.13 10.11 13.91
CA LEU A 58 -6.13 9.97 12.47
C LEU A 58 -6.84 8.67 12.03
N LEU A 59 -6.53 7.56 12.70
CA LEU A 59 -7.11 6.25 12.44
C LEU A 59 -8.59 6.15 12.86
N GLN A 60 -8.93 6.66 14.04
CA GLN A 60 -10.24 6.47 14.65
C GLN A 60 -11.27 7.53 14.25
N GLU A 61 -10.86 8.76 13.98
CA GLU A 61 -11.76 9.88 13.74
C GLU A 61 -11.64 10.41 12.30
N PHE A 62 -10.43 10.68 11.81
CA PHE A 62 -10.24 11.36 10.52
C PHE A 62 -10.49 10.45 9.31
N ILE A 63 -9.80 9.31 9.22
CA ILE A 63 -9.92 8.36 8.11
C ILE A 63 -11.39 7.94 7.84
N PRO A 64 -12.22 7.62 8.85
CA PRO A 64 -13.64 7.33 8.61
C PRO A 64 -14.44 8.47 7.95
N THR A 65 -13.99 9.71 8.06
CA THR A 65 -14.67 10.89 7.48
C THR A 65 -14.21 11.23 6.07
N LEU A 66 -13.22 10.51 5.53
CA LEU A 66 -12.71 10.75 4.19
C LEU A 66 -13.77 10.44 3.12
N SER A 67 -13.82 11.29 2.09
CA SER A 67 -14.68 11.08 0.93
C SER A 67 -14.13 10.07 -0.09
N HIS A 68 -13.00 9.43 0.23
CA HIS A 68 -12.33 8.44 -0.59
C HIS A 68 -11.87 7.27 0.28
N GLU A 69 -11.68 6.12 -0.36
CA GLU A 69 -11.12 4.95 0.29
C GLU A 69 -9.69 5.24 0.75
N ALA A 70 -9.41 4.93 2.01
CA ALA A 70 -8.05 4.81 2.52
C ALA A 70 -7.74 3.33 2.73
N ASP A 71 -6.47 2.98 2.69
CA ASP A 71 -6.00 1.60 2.91
C ASP A 71 -4.88 1.53 3.95
N GLY A 72 -4.57 2.64 4.63
CA GLY A 72 -3.43 2.71 5.53
C GLY A 72 -2.89 4.09 5.84
N LEU A 73 -1.63 4.11 6.27
CA LEU A 73 -0.84 5.29 6.62
C LEU A 73 0.44 5.35 5.79
N ILE A 74 0.90 6.56 5.50
CA ILE A 74 2.19 6.83 4.88
C ILE A 74 3.02 7.66 5.86
N PHE A 75 4.23 7.20 6.17
CA PHE A 75 5.19 7.92 6.99
C PHE A 75 6.26 8.52 6.09
N GLN A 76 6.41 9.83 6.17
CA GLN A 76 7.36 10.61 5.39
C GLN A 76 8.25 11.37 6.36
N GLY A 77 9.57 11.15 6.28
CA GLY A 77 10.53 11.94 7.06
C GLY A 77 10.44 13.42 6.65
N CYS A 78 10.23 14.28 7.63
CA CYS A 78 10.11 15.73 7.46
C CYS A 78 11.36 16.34 6.81
N HIS A 79 12.52 15.83 7.19
CA HIS A 79 13.83 16.31 6.74
C HIS A 79 14.40 15.54 5.54
N ASP A 80 13.66 14.56 5.01
CA ASP A 80 14.16 13.70 3.94
C ASP A 80 14.16 14.44 2.58
N PRO A 81 15.25 14.35 1.80
CA PRO A 81 15.26 14.82 0.42
C PRO A 81 14.37 13.93 -0.45
N TYR A 82 14.04 14.40 -1.66
CA TYR A 82 13.31 13.56 -2.61
C TYR A 82 14.22 12.47 -3.20
N VAL A 83 13.80 11.21 -3.11
CA VAL A 83 14.49 10.07 -3.76
C VAL A 83 13.62 9.52 -4.90
N PRO A 84 14.12 9.50 -6.15
CA PRO A 84 13.40 8.90 -7.25
C PRO A 84 13.36 7.38 -7.12
N ARG A 85 12.27 6.76 -7.58
CA ARG A 85 12.00 5.31 -7.50
C ARG A 85 11.76 4.84 -6.06
N THR A 86 12.46 3.78 -5.61
CA THR A 86 12.25 3.19 -4.28
C THR A 86 12.98 4.01 -3.24
N HIS A 87 12.25 4.48 -2.24
CA HIS A 87 12.77 5.22 -1.10
C HIS A 87 12.59 4.38 0.17
N GLU A 88 13.68 4.00 0.83
CA GLU A 88 13.62 3.13 2.01
C GLU A 88 13.07 3.85 3.26
N GLY A 89 13.33 5.16 3.40
CA GLY A 89 12.71 6.00 4.43
C GLY A 89 11.25 6.42 4.22
N LEU A 90 10.62 6.11 3.06
CA LEU A 90 9.19 6.35 2.84
C LEU A 90 8.44 5.08 3.22
N LEU A 91 7.83 5.07 4.41
CA LEU A 91 7.18 3.88 4.94
C LEU A 91 5.68 3.91 4.63
N LYS A 92 5.12 2.73 4.38
CA LYS A 92 3.69 2.54 4.21
C LYS A 92 3.21 1.46 5.17
N TRP A 93 2.20 1.79 5.95
CA TRP A 93 1.44 0.87 6.78
C TRP A 93 0.05 0.71 6.16
N LYS A 94 -0.56 -0.48 6.19
CA LYS A 94 -1.90 -0.72 5.64
C LYS A 94 -2.79 -1.47 6.61
N TYR A 95 -4.06 -1.08 6.72
CA TYR A 95 -5.06 -1.83 7.49
C TYR A 95 -5.76 -2.88 6.62
N PRO A 96 -6.32 -3.95 7.23
CA PRO A 96 -7.06 -4.95 6.48
C PRO A 96 -8.43 -4.43 5.97
N PRO A 97 -8.83 -4.72 4.72
CA PRO A 97 -9.99 -4.10 4.07
C PRO A 97 -11.38 -4.66 4.47
N TYR A 98 -11.48 -5.78 5.20
CA TYR A 98 -12.76 -6.50 5.39
C TYR A 98 -13.24 -6.67 6.84
N VAL A 99 -12.70 -5.93 7.81
CA VAL A 99 -13.18 -5.97 9.20
C VAL A 99 -13.89 -4.65 9.55
N PRO A 100 -15.21 -4.66 9.84
CA PRO A 100 -15.86 -3.52 10.47
C PRO A 100 -15.15 -3.21 11.80
N ARG A 101 -14.81 -1.94 12.05
CA ARG A 101 -14.09 -1.47 13.26
C ARG A 101 -14.73 -1.84 14.62
N THR A 102 -15.87 -2.52 14.63
CA THR A 102 -16.64 -2.94 15.81
C THR A 102 -16.31 -4.34 16.31
N HIS A 103 -15.51 -5.14 15.61
CA HIS A 103 -15.06 -6.43 16.13
C HIS A 103 -13.76 -6.28 16.92
N GLU A 104 -13.89 -6.34 18.24
CA GLU A 104 -12.76 -6.54 19.14
C GLU A 104 -12.03 -7.83 18.76
N GLY A 105 -10.76 -7.69 18.40
CA GLY A 105 -9.80 -8.79 18.38
C GLY A 105 -9.78 -9.63 17.11
N LEU A 106 -9.14 -9.14 16.05
CA LEU A 106 -8.29 -9.95 15.15
C LEU A 106 -7.58 -9.02 14.16
N LEU A 107 -6.32 -8.71 14.49
CA LEU A 107 -5.51 -7.67 13.85
C LEU A 107 -4.28 -8.32 13.20
N LYS A 108 -4.21 -8.30 11.86
CA LYS A 108 -3.05 -8.78 11.13
C LYS A 108 -2.66 -7.83 10.00
N TRP A 109 -1.37 -7.53 9.95
CA TRP A 109 -0.75 -6.51 9.12
C TRP A 109 -0.63 -7.01 7.69
N LYS A 110 -1.67 -6.70 6.90
CA LYS A 110 -2.06 -7.47 5.72
C LYS A 110 -2.39 -8.93 6.06
N TYR A 111 -3.66 -9.26 5.95
CA TYR A 111 -4.09 -10.63 5.70
C TYR A 111 -3.14 -11.27 4.66
N PRO A 112 -2.61 -12.48 4.91
CA PRO A 112 -1.78 -13.22 3.96
C PRO A 112 -2.33 -13.20 2.50
N GLU A 113 -3.65 -13.09 2.39
CA GLU A 113 -4.53 -12.83 1.23
C GLU A 113 -4.16 -11.59 0.40
N MET A 114 -3.56 -10.56 1.00
CA MET A 114 -3.15 -9.30 0.34
C MET A 114 -1.66 -9.20 0.05
N ASN A 115 -0.88 -10.17 0.54
CA ASN A 115 0.51 -10.34 0.18
C ASN A 115 0.57 -11.38 -0.95
N SER A 116 0.13 -10.93 -2.12
CA SER A 116 0.05 -11.78 -3.28
C SER A 116 1.36 -11.86 -4.05
N MET A 117 1.54 -13.00 -4.70
CA MET A 117 2.66 -13.33 -5.54
C MET A 117 2.12 -13.88 -6.85
N ASP A 118 2.60 -13.35 -7.97
CA ASP A 118 2.26 -13.91 -9.27
C ASP A 118 3.29 -15.00 -9.64
N PHE A 119 2.85 -16.25 -9.66
CA PHE A 119 3.66 -17.39 -10.06
C PHE A 119 3.27 -17.85 -11.46
N LEU A 120 4.24 -18.39 -12.19
CA LEU A 120 3.94 -19.22 -13.34
C LEU A 120 3.69 -20.63 -12.81
N PHE A 121 2.49 -21.15 -13.08
CA PHE A 121 2.04 -22.45 -12.62
C PHE A 121 2.15 -23.46 -13.76
N GLU A 122 2.75 -24.61 -13.50
CA GLU A 122 2.84 -25.70 -14.47
C GLU A 122 2.52 -27.03 -13.77
N ILE A 123 1.83 -27.92 -14.47
CA ILE A 123 1.61 -29.31 -14.07
C ILE A 123 2.38 -30.19 -15.04
N VAL A 124 3.24 -31.05 -14.51
CA VAL A 124 4.09 -31.94 -15.33
C VAL A 124 3.45 -33.32 -15.49
N ASP A 125 2.92 -33.88 -14.39
CA ASP A 125 2.23 -35.17 -14.33
C ASP A 125 0.95 -35.01 -13.48
N GLU A 126 0.05 -36.00 -13.46
CA GLU A 126 -1.32 -35.92 -12.90
C GLU A 126 -1.47 -35.34 -11.47
N ASN A 127 -0.39 -35.20 -10.68
CA ASN A 127 -0.43 -34.56 -9.37
C ASN A 127 0.78 -33.65 -9.04
N ARG A 128 1.70 -33.40 -9.98
CA ARG A 128 2.91 -32.62 -9.67
C ARG A 128 2.76 -31.16 -10.10
N GLN A 129 2.36 -30.33 -9.13
CA GLN A 129 2.33 -28.88 -9.25
C GLN A 129 3.73 -28.27 -9.15
N LEU A 130 4.06 -27.34 -10.04
CA LEU A 130 5.30 -26.56 -10.00
C LEU A 130 4.99 -25.07 -10.07
N LEU A 131 5.69 -24.30 -9.24
CA LEU A 131 5.63 -22.84 -9.20
C LEU A 131 6.95 -22.23 -9.64
N TYR A 132 6.88 -21.26 -10.53
CA TYR A 132 8.06 -20.56 -11.02
C TYR A 132 7.99 -19.06 -10.77
N LEU A 133 9.13 -18.52 -10.35
CA LEU A 133 9.43 -17.09 -10.32
C LEU A 133 10.54 -16.78 -11.33
N TYR A 134 10.85 -15.50 -11.50
CA TYR A 134 12.02 -15.07 -12.25
C TYR A 134 13.19 -14.75 -11.32
N GLU A 135 14.39 -15.11 -11.75
CA GLU A 135 15.65 -14.62 -11.19
C GLU A 135 16.59 -14.31 -12.34
N ARG A 136 16.96 -13.02 -12.49
CA ARG A 136 17.85 -12.56 -13.57
C ARG A 136 17.35 -12.96 -14.98
N GLY A 137 16.04 -12.85 -15.20
CA GLY A 137 15.39 -13.14 -16.49
C GLY A 137 15.24 -14.63 -16.82
N LYS A 138 15.52 -15.54 -15.88
CA LYS A 138 15.33 -16.99 -16.05
C LYS A 138 14.25 -17.51 -15.10
N LYS A 139 13.49 -18.51 -15.56
CA LYS A 139 12.56 -19.28 -14.71
C LYS A 139 13.34 -19.95 -13.57
N LYS A 140 12.86 -19.80 -12.35
CA LYS A 140 13.38 -20.41 -11.13
C LYS A 140 12.26 -21.15 -10.43
N LEU A 141 12.47 -22.45 -10.22
CA LEU A 141 11.52 -23.30 -9.51
C LEU A 141 11.49 -22.96 -8.02
N MET A 142 10.28 -22.87 -7.47
CA MET A 142 10.00 -22.75 -6.05
C MET A 142 9.75 -24.14 -5.47
N ASP A 143 10.83 -24.84 -5.12
CA ASP A 143 10.74 -26.21 -4.62
C ASP A 143 9.97 -26.29 -3.28
N GLY A 144 9.22 -27.37 -3.09
CA GLY A 144 8.42 -27.62 -1.90
C GLY A 144 7.20 -26.70 -1.67
N ASN A 145 6.85 -25.83 -2.63
CA ASN A 145 5.66 -24.98 -2.55
C ASN A 145 4.52 -25.59 -3.39
N HIS A 146 3.30 -25.60 -2.86
CA HIS A 146 2.10 -26.03 -3.58
C HIS A 146 1.00 -24.96 -3.50
N VAL A 147 0.02 -25.06 -4.41
CA VAL A 147 -1.11 -24.13 -4.49
C VAL A 147 -2.42 -24.87 -4.23
N ASP A 148 -3.23 -24.29 -3.37
CA ASP A 148 -4.61 -24.70 -3.15
C ASP A 148 -5.58 -23.85 -3.99
N PHE A 149 -6.60 -24.51 -4.53
CA PHE A 149 -7.60 -23.93 -5.44
C PHE A 149 -8.97 -23.98 -4.77
N LYS A 150 -9.14 -23.12 -3.76
CA LYS A 150 -10.33 -23.11 -2.89
C LYS A 150 -11.64 -22.75 -3.60
N ASN A 151 -11.60 -22.14 -4.79
CA ASN A 151 -12.80 -21.79 -5.54
C ASN A 151 -13.24 -22.89 -6.53
N GLY A 152 -12.61 -24.07 -6.48
CA GLY A 152 -12.97 -25.22 -7.30
C GLY A 152 -12.45 -25.16 -8.74
N GLU A 153 -11.43 -24.34 -9.01
CA GLU A 153 -10.74 -24.36 -10.31
C GLU A 153 -10.03 -25.71 -10.53
N ASP A 154 -10.07 -26.25 -11.75
CA ASP A 154 -9.24 -27.41 -12.13
C ASP A 154 -7.80 -26.94 -12.36
N PRO A 155 -6.82 -27.43 -11.57
CA PRO A 155 -5.41 -27.08 -11.74
C PRO A 155 -4.90 -27.34 -13.17
N SER A 156 -5.40 -28.37 -13.84
CA SER A 156 -4.99 -28.76 -15.20
C SER A 156 -5.26 -27.65 -16.22
N GLU A 157 -6.37 -26.93 -16.05
CA GLU A 157 -6.73 -25.79 -16.92
C GLU A 157 -5.87 -24.55 -16.68
N LEU A 158 -5.14 -24.51 -15.56
CA LEU A 158 -4.31 -23.38 -15.15
C LEU A 158 -2.83 -23.58 -15.49
N SER A 159 -2.44 -24.78 -15.91
CA SER A 159 -1.07 -25.09 -16.34
C SER A 159 -0.61 -24.17 -17.48
N GLY A 160 0.59 -23.61 -17.34
CA GLY A 160 1.18 -22.63 -18.26
C GLY A 160 0.71 -21.19 -18.05
N LYS A 161 -0.20 -20.92 -17.12
CA LYS A 161 -0.72 -19.57 -16.84
C LYS A 161 0.00 -18.93 -15.66
N ILE A 162 -0.07 -17.60 -15.60
CA ILE A 162 0.34 -16.85 -14.42
C ILE A 162 -0.86 -16.74 -13.48
N ILE A 163 -0.69 -17.19 -12.25
CA ILE A 163 -1.69 -17.12 -11.20
C ILE A 163 -1.22 -16.19 -10.10
N GLU A 164 -2.13 -15.35 -9.61
CA GLU A 164 -1.92 -14.56 -8.41
C GLU A 164 -2.34 -15.41 -7.21
N CYS A 165 -1.40 -15.65 -6.30
CA CYS A 165 -1.63 -16.43 -5.10
C CYS A 165 -1.34 -15.60 -3.86
N SER A 166 -2.10 -15.84 -2.81
CA SER A 166 -1.80 -15.33 -1.47
C SER A 166 -1.23 -16.41 -0.58
N TRP A 167 -0.38 -16.05 0.36
CA TRP A 167 0.09 -17.01 1.36
C TRP A 167 -1.05 -17.34 2.33
N ASP A 168 -1.07 -18.53 2.90
CA ASP A 168 -1.91 -18.91 4.04
C ASP A 168 -0.95 -19.26 5.17
N SER A 169 -0.92 -18.44 6.22
CA SER A 169 0.03 -18.66 7.31
C SER A 169 -0.37 -19.80 8.24
N GLU A 170 -1.64 -20.19 8.26
CA GLU A 170 -2.12 -21.26 9.14
C GLU A 170 -1.82 -22.62 8.49
N GLU A 171 -2.20 -22.78 7.23
CA GLU A 171 -2.00 -24.00 6.45
C GLU A 171 -0.62 -24.08 5.77
N GLN A 172 0.18 -23.00 5.81
CA GLN A 172 1.50 -22.90 5.16
C GLN A 172 1.46 -23.26 3.66
N VAL A 173 0.41 -22.80 2.96
CA VAL A 173 0.14 -23.06 1.53
C VAL A 173 -0.13 -21.76 0.79
N TRP A 174 0.08 -21.74 -0.53
CA TRP A 174 -0.38 -20.64 -1.38
C TRP A 174 -1.83 -20.89 -1.83
N ASN A 175 -2.74 -19.94 -1.62
CA ASN A 175 -4.10 -20.01 -2.14
C ASN A 175 -4.17 -19.26 -3.47
N CYS A 176 -4.65 -19.92 -4.54
CA CYS A 176 -4.91 -19.25 -5.81
C CYS A 176 -6.06 -18.25 -5.65
N MET A 177 -5.82 -17.01 -6.07
CA MET A 177 -6.82 -15.94 -6.05
C MET A 177 -7.46 -15.76 -7.42
N ARG A 178 -6.63 -15.66 -8.47
CA ARG A 178 -7.09 -15.45 -9.85
C ARG A 178 -5.98 -15.70 -10.87
N VAL A 179 -6.39 -15.84 -12.14
CA VAL A 179 -5.48 -15.86 -13.29
C VAL A 179 -5.11 -14.44 -13.72
N ARG A 180 -3.82 -14.20 -13.98
CA ARG A 180 -3.24 -12.93 -14.43
C ARG A 180 -3.03 -12.90 -15.94
N VAL A 181 -4.12 -12.75 -16.69
CA VAL A 181 -4.07 -12.63 -18.16
C VAL A 181 -3.37 -11.34 -18.63
N ASP A 182 -3.24 -10.34 -17.75
CA ASP A 182 -2.52 -9.09 -17.99
C ASP A 182 -1.00 -9.22 -17.93
N LYS A 183 -0.48 -10.37 -17.46
CA LYS A 183 0.95 -10.59 -17.27
C LYS A 183 1.48 -11.66 -18.22
N SER A 184 2.68 -11.42 -18.75
CA SER A 184 3.45 -12.38 -19.55
C SER A 184 4.57 -13.06 -18.76
N THR A 185 4.95 -12.51 -17.60
CA THR A 185 6.01 -13.06 -16.75
C THR A 185 5.60 -13.08 -15.27
N PRO A 186 6.00 -14.11 -14.50
CA PRO A 186 5.79 -14.13 -13.05
C PRO A 186 6.62 -13.07 -12.34
N ASN A 187 6.44 -12.92 -11.03
CA ASN A 187 7.24 -12.00 -10.24
C ASN A 187 8.71 -12.43 -10.12
N ASP A 188 9.58 -11.45 -9.83
CA ASP A 188 10.99 -11.70 -9.52
C ASP A 188 11.14 -12.21 -8.07
N ILE A 189 12.15 -13.05 -7.83
CA ILE A 189 12.47 -13.60 -6.51
C ILE A 189 12.72 -12.53 -5.44
N ASN A 190 13.18 -11.33 -5.82
CA ASN A 190 13.34 -10.24 -4.86
C ASN A 190 11.99 -9.69 -4.40
N THR A 191 10.97 -9.71 -5.25
CA THR A 191 9.59 -9.40 -4.85
C THR A 191 9.11 -10.45 -3.86
N TYR A 192 9.30 -11.74 -4.15
CA TYR A 192 8.97 -12.82 -3.23
C TYR A 192 9.62 -12.64 -1.85
N ARG A 193 10.93 -12.38 -1.80
CA ARG A 193 11.64 -12.14 -0.53
C ARG A 193 11.07 -10.97 0.26
N LYS A 194 10.68 -9.89 -0.42
CA LYS A 194 10.06 -8.71 0.22
C LYS A 194 8.65 -9.04 0.74
N VAL A 195 7.87 -9.78 -0.02
CA VAL A 195 6.52 -10.23 0.38
C VAL A 195 6.61 -11.16 1.59
N MET A 196 7.46 -12.18 1.56
CA MET A 196 7.66 -13.10 2.69
C MET A 196 8.19 -12.39 3.94
N ARG A 197 9.09 -11.41 3.77
CA ARG A 197 9.53 -10.57 4.90
C ARG A 197 8.36 -9.77 5.48
N SER A 198 7.55 -9.13 4.63
CA SER A 198 6.36 -8.39 5.08
C SER A 198 5.35 -9.27 5.81
N ILE A 199 5.16 -10.52 5.36
CA ILE A 199 4.30 -11.51 6.04
C ILE A 199 4.86 -11.85 7.42
N LYS A 200 6.18 -12.00 7.54
CA LYS A 200 6.85 -12.36 8.78
C LYS A 200 6.89 -11.22 9.81
N ASP A 201 7.11 -9.98 9.35
CA ASP A 201 7.33 -8.81 10.22
C ASP A 201 6.03 -8.33 10.90
N ASN A 202 4.86 -8.69 10.38
CA ASN A 202 3.51 -8.55 10.99
C ASN A 202 3.29 -7.40 12.02
N ILE A 203 3.40 -6.13 11.61
CA ILE A 203 3.20 -4.94 12.47
C ILE A 203 1.72 -4.57 12.62
N THR A 204 1.01 -5.10 13.61
CA THR A 204 -0.42 -4.80 13.82
C THR A 204 -0.67 -3.32 14.15
N GLU A 205 -1.94 -2.88 14.18
CA GLU A 205 -2.27 -1.52 14.64
C GLU A 205 -1.81 -1.30 16.09
N GLU A 206 -1.94 -2.31 16.94
CA GLU A 206 -1.50 -2.27 18.35
C GLU A 206 0.01 -2.08 18.44
N VAL A 207 0.77 -2.89 17.68
CA VAL A 207 2.24 -2.78 17.63
C VAL A 207 2.62 -1.40 17.10
N LEU A 208 1.97 -0.92 16.05
CA LEU A 208 2.22 0.41 15.50
C LEU A 208 1.94 1.51 16.55
N LEU A 209 0.82 1.44 17.26
CA LEU A 209 0.43 2.41 18.28
C LEU A 209 1.34 2.34 19.51
N GLU A 210 1.86 1.17 19.87
CA GLU A 210 2.86 1.00 20.92
C GLU A 210 4.21 1.60 20.51
N ASP A 211 4.71 1.28 19.31
CA ASP A 211 5.94 1.85 18.77
C ASP A 211 5.88 3.38 18.70
N ILE A 212 4.77 3.94 18.23
CA ILE A 212 4.58 5.39 18.18
C ILE A 212 4.59 5.99 19.58
N ARG A 213 3.95 5.35 20.57
CA ARG A 213 3.94 5.82 21.97
C ARG A 213 5.34 5.91 22.54
N GLU A 214 6.23 4.99 22.19
CA GLU A 214 7.65 5.07 22.58
C GLU A 214 8.42 6.11 21.75
N ILE A 215 8.18 6.20 20.44
CA ILE A 215 8.83 7.19 19.55
C ILE A 215 8.54 8.63 20.00
N VAL A 216 7.29 8.95 20.35
CA VAL A 216 6.94 10.32 20.76
C VAL A 216 7.57 10.73 22.10
N ARG A 217 8.08 9.77 22.89
CA ARG A 217 8.85 10.04 24.12
C ARG A 217 10.33 10.27 23.85
N LEU A 218 10.81 10.02 22.64
CA LEU A 218 12.22 10.27 22.30
C LEU A 218 12.51 11.78 22.37
N PRO A 219 13.73 12.18 22.77
CA PRO A 219 14.10 13.59 22.92
C PRO A 219 13.88 14.46 21.68
N MET A 220 13.83 13.85 20.48
CA MET A 220 13.54 14.57 19.24
C MET A 220 12.08 15.01 19.10
N TYR A 221 11.17 14.48 19.91
CA TYR A 221 9.73 14.75 19.87
C TYR A 221 9.18 15.34 21.18
N VAL A 222 9.98 15.36 22.24
CA VAL A 222 9.66 16.04 23.50
C VAL A 222 10.21 17.47 23.41
N CYS A 223 9.33 18.43 23.14
CA CYS A 223 9.58 19.85 23.38
C CYS A 223 9.22 20.21 24.83
#